data_AF-A0A0G1MG29-F1
#
_entry.id   AF-A0A0G1MG29-F1
#
_cell.length_a   1.000
_cell.length_b   1.000
_cell.length_c   1.000
_cell.angle_alpha   90.00
_cell.angle_beta   90.00
_cell.angle_gamma   90.00
#
_symmetry.space_group_name_H-M   'P 1'
#
loop_
_entity.id
_entity.type
_entity.pdbx_description
1 polymer ?
#
loop_
_entity_poly.entity_id
_entity_poly.type
_entity_poly.pdbx_seq_one_letter_code
_entity_poly.pdbx_strand_id
1 'polypeptide(L)'
;MTFPLYLVLFPYYFFLAIFAIMALIDVYHLARFSSVNFGSFLATFLFLSGTIYILYWTFSVLSPIDFQQIVTTFQNFTLNPPLY
;
A
#
# COMPACT_ATOMS: atom_id res chain seq x y z
N MET A 1 17.41 15.50 12.80
CA MET A 1 16.39 16.26 12.04
C MET A 1 15.06 15.57 12.24
N THR A 2 13.97 16.31 12.43
CA THR A 2 12.62 15.76 12.64
C THR A 2 11.72 16.10 11.47
N PHE A 3 10.92 15.14 11.03
CA PHE A 3 9.92 15.36 9.99
C PHE A 3 8.69 14.49 10.26
N PRO A 4 7.50 14.91 9.83
CA PRO A 4 6.28 14.11 9.97
C PRO A 4 6.29 12.89 9.05
N LEU A 5 5.77 11.76 9.53
CA LEU A 5 5.78 10.46 8.84
C LEU A 5 5.16 10.50 7.44
N TYR A 6 4.12 11.31 7.22
CA TYR A 6 3.44 11.41 5.92
C TYR A 6 4.38 11.77 4.75
N LEU A 7 5.47 12.51 5.00
CA LEU A 7 6.43 12.88 3.94
C LEU A 7 7.15 11.66 3.37
N VAL A 8 7.44 10.65 4.22
CA VAL A 8 8.05 9.38 3.79
C VAL A 8 7.04 8.47 3.11
N LEU A 9 5.77 8.57 3.49
CA LEU A 9 4.68 7.79 2.89
C LEU A 9 4.21 8.34 1.53
N PHE A 10 4.66 9.54 1.12
CA PHE A 10 4.22 10.18 -0.12
C PHE A 10 4.44 9.32 -1.39
N PRO A 11 5.63 8.73 -1.62
CA PRO A 11 5.84 7.83 -2.76
C PRO A 11 4.90 6.62 -2.72
N TYR A 12 4.63 6.08 -1.52
CA TYR A 12 3.70 4.96 -1.36
C TYR A 12 2.27 5.33 -1.80
N TYR A 13 1.77 6.51 -1.42
CA TYR A 13 0.46 7.00 -1.88
C TYR A 13 0.39 7.16 -3.40
N PHE A 14 1.47 7.59 -4.05
CA PHE A 14 1.53 7.70 -5.50
C PHE A 14 1.36 6.34 -6.20
N PHE A 15 2.06 5.31 -5.72
CA PHE A 15 1.87 3.94 -6.24
C PHE A 15 0.46 3.42 -5.99
N LEU A 16 -0.12 3.72 -4.82
CA LEU A 16 -1.48 3.33 -4.46
C LEU A 16 -2.51 3.98 -5.41
N ALA A 17 -2.30 5.23 -5.81
CA ALA A 17 -3.15 5.92 -6.78
C ALA A 17 -3.10 5.29 -8.18
N ILE A 18 -1.90 4.97 -8.68
CA ILE A 18 -1.76 4.26 -9.97
C ILE A 18 -2.44 2.89 -9.91
N PHE A 19 -2.22 2.16 -8.82
CA PHE A 19 -2.82 0.86 -8.60
C PHE A 19 -4.36 0.94 -8.56
N ALA A 20 -4.93 1.98 -7.94
CA ALA A 20 -6.38 2.21 -7.92
C ALA A 20 -6.95 2.45 -9.33
N ILE A 21 -6.23 3.20 -10.18
CA ILE A 21 -6.64 3.40 -11.58
C ILE A 21 -6.66 2.07 -12.34
N MET A 22 -5.63 1.24 -12.17
CA MET A 22 -5.57 -0.08 -12.82
C MET A 22 -6.71 -0.99 -12.33
N ALA A 23 -6.96 -1.02 -11.02
CA ALA A 23 -8.08 -1.78 -10.46
C ALA A 23 -9.44 -1.34 -11.04
N LEU A 24 -9.67 -0.03 -11.24
CA LEU A 24 -10.90 0.47 -11.87
C LEU A 24 -11.02 0.03 -13.34
N ILE A 25 -9.90 0.01 -14.08
CA ILE A 25 -9.87 -0.50 -15.46
C ILE A 25 -10.24 -1.98 -15.49
N ASP A 26 -9.77 -2.77 -14.53
CA ASP A 26 -10.10 -4.19 -14.43
C ASP A 26 -11.57 -4.43 -14.05
N VAL A 27 -12.14 -3.61 -13.16
CA VAL A 27 -13.59 -3.63 -12.88
C VAL A 27 -14.39 -3.34 -14.14
N TYR A 28 -13.98 -2.33 -14.93
CA TYR A 28 -14.61 -2.04 -16.21
C TYR A 28 -14.51 -3.21 -17.19
N HIS A 29 -13.34 -3.83 -17.30
CA HIS A 29 -13.14 -5.00 -18.15
C HIS A 29 -14.04 -6.16 -17.73
N LEU A 30 -14.16 -6.41 -16.42
CA LEU A 30 -15.06 -7.43 -15.88
C LEU A 30 -16.52 -7.13 -16.23
N ALA A 31 -16.97 -5.89 -16.03
CA ALA A 31 -18.34 -5.50 -16.33
C ALA A 31 -18.68 -5.61 -17.83
N ARG A 32 -17.71 -5.31 -18.71
CA ARG A 32 -17.95 -5.27 -20.16
C ARG A 32 -17.72 -6.59 -20.89
N PHE A 33 -16.71 -7.36 -20.48
CA PHE A 33 -16.21 -8.52 -21.25
C PHE A 33 -16.36 -9.86 -20.54
N SER A 34 -16.87 -9.89 -19.29
CA SER A 34 -17.06 -11.14 -18.55
C SER A 34 -17.95 -12.16 -19.25
N SER A 35 -18.92 -11.72 -20.05
CA SER A 35 -19.86 -12.59 -20.76
C SER A 35 -19.26 -13.26 -22.01
N VAL A 36 -18.11 -12.77 -22.50
CA VAL A 36 -17.52 -13.24 -23.76
C VAL A 36 -16.62 -14.45 -23.53
N ASN A 37 -15.93 -14.52 -22.39
CA ASN A 37 -15.00 -15.60 -22.10
C ASN A 37 -14.91 -15.87 -20.60
N PHE A 38 -15.40 -17.03 -20.15
CA PHE A 38 -15.43 -17.40 -18.73
C PHE A 38 -14.04 -17.42 -18.08
N GLY A 39 -13.00 -17.78 -18.85
CA GLY A 39 -11.61 -17.73 -18.38
C GLY A 39 -11.14 -16.31 -18.04
N SER A 40 -11.48 -15.32 -18.88
CA SER A 40 -11.18 -13.91 -18.61
C SER A 40 -11.97 -13.39 -17.41
N PHE A 41 -13.25 -13.79 -17.26
CA PHE A 41 -14.03 -13.47 -16.06
C PHE A 41 -13.33 -13.99 -14.79
N LEU A 42 -12.97 -15.27 -14.76
CA LEU A 42 -12.37 -15.89 -13.58
C LEU A 42 -11.03 -15.25 -13.22
N ALA A 43 -10.17 -14.99 -14.21
CA ALA A 43 -8.88 -14.34 -13.99
C ALA A 43 -9.05 -12.93 -13.40
N THR A 44 -9.89 -12.08 -14.01
CA THR A 44 -10.14 -10.72 -13.52
C THR A 44 -10.85 -10.72 -12.17
N PHE A 45 -11.77 -11.65 -11.92
CA PHE A 45 -12.43 -11.80 -10.61
C PHE A 45 -11.45 -12.17 -9.50
N LEU A 46 -10.54 -13.14 -9.74
CA LEU A 46 -9.52 -13.53 -8.76
C LEU A 46 -8.51 -12.41 -8.50
N PHE A 47 -8.11 -11.69 -9.54
CA PHE A 47 -7.25 -10.51 -9.40
C PHE A 47 -7.92 -9.43 -8.52
N LEU A 48 -9.20 -9.14 -8.77
CA LEU A 48 -9.95 -8.14 -8.01
C LEU A 48 -10.16 -8.57 -6.56
N SER A 49 -10.50 -9.83 -6.30
CA SER A 49 -10.70 -10.34 -4.94
C SER A 49 -9.40 -10.35 -4.14
N GLY A 50 -8.28 -10.73 -4.76
CA GLY A 50 -6.95 -10.64 -4.15
C GLY A 50 -6.57 -9.18 -3.86
N THR A 51 -6.89 -8.26 -4.76
CA THR A 51 -6.69 -6.82 -4.55
C THR A 51 -7.47 -6.30 -3.35
N ILE A 52 -8.76 -6.62 -3.24
CA ILE A 52 -9.60 -6.23 -2.09
C ILE A 52 -9.04 -6.81 -0.79
N TYR A 53 -8.61 -8.08 -0.81
CA TYR A 53 -8.01 -8.74 0.35
C TYR A 53 -6.72 -8.05 0.81
N ILE A 54 -5.81 -7.70 -0.10
CA ILE A 54 -4.58 -6.98 0.22
C ILE A 54 -4.89 -5.60 0.77
N LEU A 55 -5.85 -4.86 0.18
CA LEU A 55 -6.25 -3.55 0.66
C LEU A 55 -6.84 -3.60 2.06
N TYR A 56 -7.66 -4.62 2.37
CA TYR A 56 -8.22 -4.83 3.69
C TYR A 56 -7.13 -5.03 4.75
N TRP A 57 -6.15 -5.90 4.49
CA TRP A 57 -5.04 -6.12 5.41
C TRP A 57 -4.14 -4.90 5.56
N THR A 58 -3.84 -4.25 4.44
CA THR A 58 -3.10 -2.99 4.40
C THR A 58 -3.76 -1.97 5.31
N PHE A 59 -5.07 -1.75 5.16
CA PHE A 59 -5.83 -0.85 6.03
C PHE A 59 -5.80 -1.29 7.50
N SER A 60 -5.96 -2.59 7.77
CA SER A 60 -5.95 -3.12 9.14
C SER A 60 -4.62 -2.88 9.86
N VAL A 61 -3.50 -2.99 9.14
CA VAL A 61 -2.16 -2.72 9.67
C VAL A 61 -1.88 -1.24 9.84
N LEU A 62 -2.38 -0.40 8.93
CA LEU A 62 -2.12 1.03 8.88
C LEU A 62 -3.09 1.88 9.72
N SER A 63 -4.32 1.43 9.97
CA SER A 63 -5.33 2.21 10.70
C SER A 63 -4.92 2.66 12.12
N PRO A 64 -4.13 1.90 12.90
CA PRO A 64 -3.68 2.36 14.21
C PRO A 64 -2.46 3.30 14.14
N ILE A 65 -1.85 3.49 12.97
CA ILE A 65 -0.64 4.30 12.82
C ILE A 65 -1.03 5.78 12.65
N ASP A 66 -0.50 6.63 13.52
CA ASP A 66 -0.63 8.09 13.37
C ASP A 66 0.33 8.60 12.28
N PHE A 67 -0.21 9.03 11.13
CA PHE A 67 0.58 9.56 10.02
C PHE A 67 1.12 10.97 10.28
N GLN A 68 0.64 11.66 11.31
CA GLN A 68 1.20 12.93 11.79
C GLN A 68 2.32 12.73 12.81
N GLN A 69 2.60 11.48 13.20
CA GLN A 69 3.69 11.16 14.11
C GLN A 69 5.02 11.72 13.60
N ILE A 70 5.74 12.40 14.48
CA ILE A 70 7.06 12.96 14.19
C ILE A 70 8.09 11.83 14.21
N VAL A 71 8.80 11.66 13.11
CA VAL A 71 9.90 10.71 12.99
C VAL A 71 11.22 11.42 13.26
N THR A 72 11.97 10.91 14.22
CA THR A 72 13.34 11.31 14.54
C THR A 72 14.33 10.33 13.93
N THR A 73 14.92 10.64 12.79
CA THR A 73 16.10 9.91 12.31
C THR A 73 17.36 10.40 13.02
N PHE A 74 18.25 9.47 13.40
CA PHE A 74 19.59 9.68 14.00
C PHE A 74 19.68 9.95 15.51
N GLN A 75 18.92 9.26 16.36
CA GLN A 75 19.17 9.27 17.81
C GLN A 75 19.86 7.97 18.24
N ASN A 76 21.14 8.10 18.61
CA ASN A 76 21.97 7.13 19.34
C ASN A 76 22.71 6.06 18.51
N PHE A 77 23.75 6.48 17.76
CA PHE A 77 24.93 5.60 17.56
C PHE A 77 25.94 5.92 18.68
N THR A 78 25.69 5.42 19.89
CA THR A 78 26.67 5.47 20.97
C THR A 78 27.66 4.32 20.78
N LEU A 79 28.82 4.61 20.21
CA LEU A 79 29.99 3.74 20.37
C LEU A 79 30.35 3.79 21.85
N ASN A 80 30.12 2.71 22.60
CA ASN A 80 30.59 2.61 23.97
C ASN A 80 32.03 2.06 23.90
N PRO A 81 33.08 2.90 23.98
CA PRO A 81 34.44 2.39 23.98
C PRO A 81 34.66 1.54 25.24
N PRO A 82 35.35 0.38 25.14
CA PRO A 82 35.64 -0.44 26.31
C PRO A 82 36.50 0.36 27.29
N LEU A 83 36.09 0.38 28.56
CA LEU A 83 36.90 0.91 29.65
C LEU A 83 37.99 -0.13 29.97
N TYR A 84 39.24 0.20 29.64
CA TYR A 84 40.42 -0.50 30.15
C TYR A 84 40.68 -0.11 31.60
#